data_AF-A0A4R5MF62-F1
#
_entry.id   AF-A0A4R5MF62-F1
#
_cell.length_a   1.000
_cell.length_b   1.000
_cell.length_c   1.000
_cell.angle_alpha   90.00
_cell.angle_beta   90.00
_cell.angle_gamma   90.00
#
_symmetry.space_group_name_H-M   'P 1'
#
loop_
_entity.id
_entity.type
_entity.pdbx_description
1 polymer ?
#
loop_
_entity_poly.entity_id
_entity_poly.type
_entity_poly.pdbx_seq_one_letter_code
_entity_poly.pdbx_strand_id
1 'polypeptide(L)' 'MKRDKPLSDDEAALAARSEHAKLVIALPIDDPFLAGVSELLHRIMDAQSLEVARWQAGDALVLLREYVKKQGETRQ' A
#
# COMPACT_ATOMS: atom_id res chain seq x y z
N MET A 1 7.98 35.85 0.07
CA MET A 1 6.73 35.17 0.50
C MET A 1 6.33 34.20 -0.60
N LYS A 2 6.70 32.92 -0.50
CA LYS A 2 6.25 31.91 -1.46
C LYS A 2 4.78 31.63 -1.15
N ARG A 3 3.89 31.78 -2.13
CA ARG A 3 2.48 31.46 -1.96
C ARG A 3 2.37 29.95 -1.96
N ASP A 4 2.01 29.37 -0.82
CA ASP A 4 1.61 27.98 -0.75
C ASP A 4 0.38 27.83 -1.64
N LYS A 5 0.55 27.16 -2.78
CA LYS A 5 -0.55 26.82 -3.66
C LYS A 5 -1.45 25.87 -2.87
N PRO A 6 -2.75 26.14 -2.74
CA PRO A 6 -3.65 25.18 -2.10
C PRO A 6 -3.57 23.86 -2.85
N LEU A 7 -3.46 22.76 -2.09
CA LEU A 7 -3.49 21.39 -2.62
C LEU A 7 -4.73 21.24 -3.50
N SER A 8 -4.58 20.59 -4.66
CA SER A 8 -5.74 20.26 -5.49
C SER A 8 -6.68 19.31 -4.72
N ASP A 9 -7.95 19.25 -5.12
CA ASP A 9 -8.93 18.35 -4.48
C ASP A 9 -8.45 16.89 -4.50
N ASP A 10 -7.72 16.47 -5.54
CA ASP A 10 -7.11 15.14 -5.65
C ASP A 10 -5.97 14.94 -4.65
N GLU A 11 -5.11 15.94 -4.46
CA GLU A 11 -4.01 15.89 -3.50
C GLU A 11 -4.53 15.87 -2.06
N ALA A 12 -5.58 16.64 -1.77
CA ALA A 12 -6.26 16.64 -0.47
C ALA A 12 -6.95 15.30 -0.19
N ALA A 13 -7.63 14.72 -1.19
CA ALA A 13 -8.25 13.42 -1.08
C ALA A 13 -7.21 12.30 -0.88
N LEU A 14 -6.06 12.39 -1.57
CA LEU A 14 -4.96 11.45 -1.37
C LEU A 14 -4.37 11.57 0.04
N ALA A 15 -4.11 12.78 0.52
CA ALA A 15 -3.59 13.02 1.87
C ALA A 15 -4.53 12.51 2.96
N ALA A 16 -5.85 12.72 2.82
CA ALA A 16 -6.85 12.20 3.75
C ALA A 16 -6.87 10.66 3.78
N ARG A 17 -6.76 10.02 2.62
CA ARG A 17 -6.67 8.54 2.52
C ARG A 17 -5.38 8.01 3.13
N SER A 18 -4.27 8.70 2.96
CA SER A 18 -2.99 8.36 3.58
C SER A 18 -3.05 8.49 5.11
N GLU A 19 -3.67 9.53 5.66
CA GLU A 19 -3.86 9.64 7.11
C GLU A 19 -4.77 8.55 7.68
N HIS A 20 -5.85 8.23 6.97
CA HIS A 20 -6.71 7.13 7.39
C HIS A 20 -5.99 5.78 7.33
N ALA A 21 -5.14 5.57 6.32
CA ALA A 21 -4.30 4.37 6.23
C ALA A 21 -3.35 4.25 7.43
N LYS A 22 -2.75 5.36 7.88
CA LYS A 22 -1.86 5.39 9.06
C LYS A 22 -2.52 4.90 10.35
N LEU A 23 -3.82 5.14 10.51
CA LEU A 23 -4.59 4.70 11.68
C LEU A 23 -4.92 3.21 11.67
N VAL A 24 -4.98 2.58 10.49
CA VAL A 24 -5.28 1.15 10.32
C VAL A 24 -4.04 0.25 10.49
N ILE A 25 -2.83 0.84 10.46
CA ILE A 25 -1.53 0.14 10.61
C ILE A 25 -1.42 -0.61 11.95
N ALA A 26 -2.18 -0.20 12.98
CA ALA A 26 -2.05 -0.74 14.33
C ALA A 26 -2.73 -2.10 14.56
N LEU A 27 -3.51 -2.63 13.60
CA LEU A 27 -4.15 -3.93 13.75
C LEU A 27 -3.29 -5.04 13.11
N PRO A 28 -2.99 -6.12 13.83
CA PRO A 28 -2.23 -7.24 13.26
C PRO A 28 -3.01 -7.88 12.11
N ILE A 29 -2.28 -8.20 11.03
CA ILE A 29 -2.81 -8.96 9.89
C ILE A 29 -2.38 -10.41 10.07
N ASP A 30 -3.33 -11.28 10.40
CA ASP A 30 -3.04 -12.69 10.72
C ASP A 30 -2.63 -13.53 9.50
N ASP A 31 -3.13 -13.18 8.30
CA ASP A 31 -2.71 -13.89 7.09
C ASP A 31 -1.32 -13.40 6.66
N PRO A 32 -0.32 -14.31 6.59
CA PRO A 32 1.06 -13.93 6.31
C PRO A 32 1.26 -13.34 4.91
N PHE A 33 0.42 -13.70 3.93
CA PHE A 33 0.47 -13.08 2.61
C PHE A 33 -0.06 -11.66 2.65
N LEU A 34 -1.20 -11.44 3.31
CA LEU A 34 -1.75 -10.08 3.46
C LEU A 34 -0.83 -9.19 4.30
N ALA A 35 -0.15 -9.74 5.30
CA ALA A 35 0.87 -9.03 6.06
C ALA A 35 2.04 -8.58 5.17
N GLY A 36 2.56 -9.48 4.32
CA GLY A 36 3.63 -9.16 3.36
C GLY A 36 3.21 -8.11 2.32
N VAL A 37 1.97 -8.17 1.81
CA VAL A 37 1.43 -7.14 0.92
C VAL A 37 1.35 -5.80 1.62
N SER A 38 0.84 -5.76 2.86
CA SER A 38 0.75 -4.53 3.66
C SER A 38 2.13 -3.91 3.85
N GLU A 39 3.14 -4.70 4.22
CA GLU A 39 4.51 -4.21 4.37
C GLU A 39 5.06 -3.60 3.08
N LEU A 40 4.84 -4.25 1.93
CA LEU A 40 5.27 -3.71 0.63
C LEU A 40 4.58 -2.39 0.29
N LEU A 41 3.29 -2.25 0.60
CA LEU A 41 2.58 -0.98 0.43
C LEU A 41 3.17 0.14 1.30
N HIS A 42 3.58 -0.15 2.54
CA HIS A 42 4.28 0.83 3.38
C HIS A 42 5.62 1.21 2.78
N ARG A 43 6.41 0.24 2.33
CA ARG A 43 7.70 0.51 1.68
C ARG A 43 7.57 1.34 0.41
N ILE A 44 6.49 1.16 -0.36
CA ILE A 44 6.18 1.97 -1.55
C ILE A 44 5.89 3.43 -1.17
N MET A 45 5.15 3.66 -0.07
CA MET A 45 4.88 5.02 0.42
C MET A 45 6.16 5.72 0.87
N ASP A 46 7.11 4.96 1.44
CA ASP A 46 8.40 5.49 1.92
C ASP A 46 9.49 5.53 0.82
N ALA A 47 9.20 4.99 -0.36
CA ALA A 47 10.17 4.85 -1.44
C ALA A 47 10.66 6.22 -1.93
N GLN A 48 11.99 6.40 -1.92
CA GLN A 48 12.63 7.65 -2.33
C GLN A 48 12.80 7.78 -3.85
N SER A 49 12.44 6.76 -4.63
CA SER A 49 12.49 6.79 -6.08
C SER A 49 11.36 5.98 -6.72
N LEU A 50 10.93 6.42 -7.90
CA LEU A 50 9.90 5.75 -8.69
C LEU A 50 10.33 4.34 -9.13
N GLU A 51 11.63 4.14 -9.39
CA GLU A 51 12.18 2.82 -9.74
C GLU A 51 12.00 1.83 -8.59
N VAL A 52 12.38 2.22 -7.37
CA VAL A 52 12.22 1.39 -6.17
C VAL A 52 10.74 1.09 -5.91
N ALA A 53 9.88 2.11 -6.00
CA ALA A 53 8.44 1.96 -5.81
C ALA A 53 7.84 0.98 -6.83
N ARG A 54 8.25 1.04 -8.11
CA ARG A 54 7.78 0.12 -9.16
C ARG A 54 8.19 -1.32 -8.89
N TRP A 55 9.40 -1.54 -8.39
CA TRP A 55 9.88 -2.87 -8.05
C TRP A 55 9.10 -3.49 -6.90
N GLN A 56 8.92 -2.73 -5.82
CA GLN A 56 8.12 -3.16 -4.68
C GLN A 56 6.65 -3.39 -5.04
N ALA A 57 6.10 -2.59 -5.96
CA ALA A 57 4.75 -2.81 -6.49
C ALA A 57 4.65 -4.13 -7.28
N GLY A 58 5.69 -4.48 -8.05
CA GLY A 58 5.80 -5.78 -8.71
C GLY A 58 5.76 -6.95 -7.71
N ASP A 59 6.56 -6.87 -6.66
CA ASP A 59 6.59 -7.88 -5.59
C ASP A 59 5.22 -8.02 -4.90
N ALA A 60 4.56 -6.90 -4.61
CA ALA A 60 3.24 -6.91 -3.98
C ALA A 60 2.18 -7.60 -4.85
N LEU A 61 2.23 -7.39 -6.17
CA LEU A 61 1.34 -8.03 -7.12
C LEU A 61 1.56 -9.54 -7.21
N VAL A 62 2.82 -10.00 -7.14
CA VAL A 62 3.13 -11.44 -7.08
C VAL A 62 2.54 -12.05 -5.82
N LEU A 63 2.75 -11.41 -4.67
CA LEU A 63 2.27 -11.90 -3.37
C LEU A 63 0.74 -11.93 -3.27
N LEU A 64 0.06 -10.95 -3.86
CA LEU A 64 -1.40 -10.94 -4.00
C LEU A 64 -1.91 -12.08 -4.88
N ARG A 65 -1.22 -12.42 -5.98
CA ARG A 65 -1.62 -13.54 -6.84
C ARG A 65 -1.53 -14.87 -6.11
N GLU A 66 -0.47 -15.08 -5.33
CA GLU A 66 -0.32 -16.28 -4.49
C GLU A 66 -1.41 -16.36 -3.42
N TYR A 67 -1.74 -15.25 -2.76
CA TYR A 67 -2.85 -15.18 -1.81
C TYR A 67 -4.18 -15.60 -2.47
N VAL A 68 -4.50 -15.04 -3.63
CA VAL A 68 -5.73 -15.38 -4.37
C VAL A 68 -5.75 -16.86 -4.76
N LYS A 69 -4.63 -17.41 -5.21
CA LYS A 69 -4.51 -18.83 -5.55
C LYS A 69 -4.79 -19.72 -4.33
N LYS A 70 -4.15 -19.44 -3.19
CA LYS A 70 -4.39 -20.15 -1.92
C LYS A 70 -5.87 -20.07 -1.47
N GLN A 71 -6.50 -18.91 -1.60
CA GLN A 71 -7.92 -18.73 -1.27
C GLN A 71 -8.84 -19.54 -2.21
N GLY A 72 -8.46 -19.69 -3.48
CA GLY A 72 -9.15 -20.55 -4.44
C GLY A 72 -9.02 -22.04 -4.10
N GLU A 73 -7.84 -22.49 -3.67
CA GLU A 73 -7.58 -23.88 -3.24
C GLU A 73 -8.31 -24.25 -1.94
N THR A 74 -8.50 -23.29 -1.03
CA THR A 74 -9.20 -23.52 0.26
C THR A 74 -10.72 -23.62 0.11
N ARG A 75 -11.28 -23.22 -1.05
CA ARG A 75 -12.72 -23.19 -1.33
C ARG A 75 -13.22 -24.39 -2.17
N GLN A 76 -12.34 -25.30 -2.55
CA GLN A 76 -12.67 -26.56 -3.24
C GLN A 76 -12.72 -27.73 -2.26
#